data_AF-A0A4P5WZH0-F1
#
_entry.id   AF-A0A4P5WZH0-F1
#
_cell.length_a   1.000
_cell.length_b   1.000
_cell.length_c   1.000
_cell.angle_alpha   90.00
_cell.angle_beta   90.00
_cell.angle_gamma   90.00
#
_symmetry.space_group_name_H-M   'P 1'
#
loop_
_entity.id
_entity.type
_entity.pdbx_description
1 polymer ?
#
loop_
_entity_poly.entity_id
_entity_poly.type
_entity_poly.pdbx_seq_one_letter_code
_entity_poly.pdbx_strand_id
1 'polypeptide(L)'
;MVATASSLEARFRAAQDALPAHARVARAAAMFAWARDAIRREIRGRDSAMSDERLKWEAALRLYGADATARGLIQRMIDHVSG
;
A
#
# COMPACT_ATOMS: atom_id res chain seq x y z
N MET A 1 -32.10 1.21 21.20
CA MET A 1 -32.10 0.19 20.11
C MET A 1 -30.65 -0.15 19.79
N VAL A 2 -30.23 -1.38 20.06
CA VAL A 2 -28.88 -1.87 19.72
C VAL A 2 -28.86 -2.13 18.23
N ALA A 3 -28.04 -1.39 17.47
CA ALA A 3 -27.76 -1.75 16.09
C ALA A 3 -27.05 -3.11 16.10
N THR A 4 -27.73 -4.16 15.66
CA THR A 4 -27.13 -5.48 15.48
C THR A 4 -25.99 -5.37 14.46
N ALA A 5 -24.90 -6.13 14.62
CA ALA A 5 -23.72 -6.04 13.75
C ALA A 5 -24.07 -6.14 12.25
N SER A 6 -25.09 -6.92 11.90
CA SER A 6 -25.63 -7.03 10.53
C SER A 6 -26.20 -5.71 10.00
N SER A 7 -26.83 -4.88 10.85
CA SER A 7 -27.40 -3.59 10.45
C SER A 7 -26.32 -2.52 10.21
N LEU A 8 -25.22 -2.56 10.98
CA LEU A 8 -24.10 -1.64 10.79
C LEU A 8 -23.35 -1.96 9.49
N GLU A 9 -23.09 -3.24 9.24
CA GLU A 9 -22.40 -3.66 8.04
C GLU A 9 -23.21 -3.39 6.77
N ALA A 10 -24.52 -3.62 6.79
CA ALA A 10 -25.40 -3.28 5.67
C ALA A 10 -25.36 -1.78 5.35
N ARG A 11 -25.42 -0.92 6.38
CA ARG A 11 -25.33 0.54 6.23
C ARG A 11 -23.97 0.98 5.70
N PHE A 12 -22.90 0.35 6.19
CA PHE A 12 -21.55 0.64 5.72
C PHE A 12 -21.39 0.29 4.23
N ARG A 13 -21.87 -0.88 3.80
CA ARG A 13 -21.84 -1.29 2.38
C ARG A 13 -22.65 -0.33 1.51
N ALA A 14 -23.88 0.01 1.92
CA ALA A 14 -24.70 0.98 1.19
C ALA A 14 -24.02 2.35 1.04
N ALA A 15 -23.34 2.83 2.09
CA ALA A 15 -22.57 4.07 2.04
C ALA A 15 -21.35 3.98 1.09
N GLN A 16 -20.68 2.82 1.02
CA GLN A 16 -19.59 2.58 0.07
C GLN A 16 -20.08 2.54 -1.38
N ASP A 17 -21.21 1.89 -1.62
CA ASP A 17 -21.79 1.74 -2.96
C ASP A 17 -22.31 3.08 -3.50
N ALA A 18 -22.77 3.95 -2.61
CA ALA A 18 -23.23 5.30 -2.95
C ALA A 18 -22.09 6.30 -3.27
N LEU A 19 -20.81 5.92 -3.07
CA LEU A 19 -19.69 6.82 -3.35
C LEU A 19 -19.57 7.09 -4.86
N PRO A 20 -19.38 8.36 -5.28
CA PRO A 20 -19.07 8.66 -6.67
C PRO A 20 -17.73 8.04 -7.06
N ALA A 21 -17.56 7.74 -8.35
CA ALA A 21 -16.39 7.00 -8.86
C ALA A 21 -15.05 7.63 -8.42
N HIS A 22 -14.92 8.95 -8.48
CA HIS A 22 -13.70 9.64 -8.03
C HIS A 22 -13.40 9.44 -6.54
N ALA A 23 -14.43 9.40 -5.69
CA ALA A 23 -14.25 9.16 -4.25
C ALA A 23 -13.86 7.70 -3.97
N ARG A 24 -14.40 6.74 -4.73
CA ARG A 24 -13.96 5.33 -4.66
C ARG A 24 -12.49 5.18 -5.02
N VAL A 25 -12.05 5.83 -6.10
CA VAL A 25 -10.64 5.84 -6.53
C VAL A 25 -9.76 6.52 -5.47
N ALA A 26 -10.15 7.69 -4.95
CA ALA A 26 -9.39 8.39 -3.91
C ALA A 26 -9.24 7.54 -2.64
N ARG A 27 -10.31 6.84 -2.22
CA ARG A 27 -10.27 5.93 -1.08
C ARG A 27 -9.32 4.76 -1.33
N ALA A 28 -9.37 4.14 -2.51
CA ALA A 28 -8.44 3.07 -2.87
C ALA A 28 -6.98 3.57 -2.87
N ALA A 29 -6.73 4.74 -3.45
CA ALA A 29 -5.40 5.37 -3.46
C ALA A 29 -4.88 5.65 -2.04
N ALA A 30 -5.73 6.14 -1.14
CA ALA A 30 -5.38 6.37 0.26
C ALA A 30 -5.01 5.06 0.98
N MET A 31 -5.75 3.98 0.73
CA MET A 31 -5.44 2.65 1.29
C MET A 31 -4.09 2.13 0.76
N PHE A 32 -3.81 2.28 -0.53
CA PHE A 32 -2.52 1.89 -1.10
C PHE A 32 -1.35 2.75 -0.59
N ALA A 33 -1.57 4.05 -0.38
CA ALA A 33 -0.57 4.93 0.23
C ALA A 33 -0.25 4.49 1.66
N TRP A 34 -1.28 4.23 2.48
CA TRP A 34 -1.11 3.74 3.83
C TRP A 34 -0.34 2.41 3.88
N ALA A 35 -0.66 1.46 2.99
CA ALA A 35 0.03 0.17 2.92
C ALA A 35 1.52 0.32 2.56
N ARG A 36 1.84 1.19 1.58
CA ARG A 36 3.23 1.54 1.25
C ARG A 36 3.98 2.10 2.45
N ASP A 37 3.36 3.02 3.18
CA ASP A 37 4.01 3.67 4.32
C ASP A 37 4.19 2.71 5.51
N ALA A 38 3.25 1.80 5.74
CA ALA A 38 3.41 0.75 6.74
C ALA A 38 4.63 -0.14 6.45
N ILE A 39 4.79 -0.57 5.21
CA ILE A 39 5.95 -1.36 4.77
C ILE A 39 7.25 -0.58 4.93
N ARG A 40 7.27 0.70 4.53
CA ARG A 40 8.46 1.55 4.65
C ARG A 40 8.88 1.74 6.10
N ARG A 41 7.93 1.99 7.01
CA ARG A 41 8.21 2.10 8.46
C ARG A 41 8.81 0.81 9.01
N GLU A 42 8.28 -0.34 8.60
CA GLU A 42 8.80 -1.64 9.02
C GLU A 42 10.22 -1.89 8.51
N ILE A 43 10.51 -1.58 7.24
CA ILE A 43 11.88 -1.68 6.68
C ILE A 43 12.83 -0.73 7.42
N ARG A 44 12.43 0.53 7.65
CA ARG A 44 13.19 1.52 8.44
C ARG A 44 13.50 1.04 9.85
N GLY A 45 12.56 0.34 10.49
CA GLY A 45 12.75 -0.23 11.82
C GLY A 45 13.82 -1.31 11.87
N ARG A 46 14.12 -1.97 10.73
CA ARG A 46 15.17 -2.99 10.61
C ARG A 46 16.52 -2.39 10.18
N ASP A 47 16.47 -1.39 9.30
CA ASP A 47 17.64 -0.65 8.83
C ASP A 47 17.31 0.84 8.73
N SER A 48 17.79 1.60 9.72
CA SER A 48 17.58 3.03 9.80
C SER A 48 18.53 3.84 8.92
N ALA A 49 19.59 3.24 8.38
CA ALA A 49 20.64 3.93 7.62
C ALA A 49 20.42 3.91 6.10
N MET A 50 19.47 3.11 5.62
CA MET A 50 19.08 3.04 4.21
C MET A 50 18.79 4.45 3.64
N SER A 51 18.93 4.66 2.33
CA SER A 51 18.47 5.91 1.69
C SER A 51 16.96 5.88 1.45
N ASP A 52 16.30 7.03 1.34
CA ASP A 52 14.87 7.09 1.00
C ASP A 52 14.60 6.53 -0.40
N GLU A 53 15.56 6.68 -1.31
CA GLU A 53 15.48 6.17 -2.66
C GLU A 53 15.55 4.64 -2.70
N ARG A 54 16.48 4.02 -1.95
CA ARG A 54 16.52 2.57 -1.80
C ARG A 54 15.26 2.05 -1.09
N LEU A 55 14.82 2.72 -0.02
CA LEU A 55 13.62 2.37 0.73
C LEU A 55 12.36 2.33 -0.15
N LYS A 56 12.24 3.24 -1.12
CA LYS A 56 11.16 3.23 -2.11
C LYS A 56 11.14 1.92 -2.90
N TRP A 57 12.29 1.45 -3.38
CA TRP A 57 12.38 0.26 -4.21
C TRP A 57 12.24 -1.04 -3.40
N GLU A 58 12.79 -1.09 -2.19
CA GLU A 58 12.60 -2.21 -1.26
C GLU A 58 11.11 -2.37 -0.88
N ALA A 59 10.40 -1.26 -0.65
CA ALA A 59 8.96 -1.28 -0.42
C ALA A 59 8.18 -1.73 -1.68
N ALA A 60 8.61 -1.31 -2.87
CA ALA A 60 8.01 -1.75 -4.13
C ALA A 60 8.20 -3.26 -4.36
N LEU A 61 9.37 -3.81 -4.01
CA LEU A 61 9.67 -5.23 -4.14
C LEU A 61 8.70 -6.08 -3.31
N ARG A 62 8.37 -5.65 -2.09
CA ARG A 62 7.38 -6.35 -1.25
C ARG A 62 5.96 -6.28 -1.78
N LEU A 63 5.57 -5.17 -2.40
CA LEU A 63 4.22 -4.97 -2.92
C LEU A 63 3.96 -5.65 -4.26
N TYR A 64 4.96 -5.60 -5.14
CA TYR A 64 4.79 -5.95 -6.55
C TYR A 64 5.68 -7.10 -7.00
N GLY A 65 6.62 -7.53 -6.15
CA GLY A 65 7.58 -8.57 -6.48
C GLY A 65 6.99 -9.96 -6.60
N ALA A 66 5.68 -10.17 -6.52
CA ALA A 66 5.06 -11.44 -6.92
C ALA A 66 5.13 -11.65 -8.44
N ASP A 67 5.03 -10.58 -9.23
CA ASP A 67 5.20 -10.61 -10.68
C ASP A 67 6.70 -10.63 -11.04
N ALA A 68 7.09 -11.56 -11.91
CA ALA A 68 8.50 -11.78 -12.25
C ALA A 68 9.10 -10.60 -13.04
N THR A 69 8.33 -9.99 -13.94
CA THR A 69 8.78 -8.84 -14.73
C THR A 69 8.98 -7.63 -13.83
N ALA A 70 8.01 -7.34 -12.95
CA ALA A 70 8.09 -6.27 -11.97
C ALA A 70 9.28 -6.49 -11.02
N ARG A 71 9.46 -7.71 -10.50
CA ARG A 71 10.61 -8.06 -9.66
C ARG A 71 11.94 -7.74 -10.33
N GLY A 72 12.11 -8.15 -11.59
CA GLY A 72 13.33 -7.90 -12.36
C GLY A 72 13.60 -6.41 -12.63
N LEU A 73 12.54 -5.62 -12.88
CA LEU A 73 12.65 -4.17 -13.01
C LEU A 73 13.05 -3.50 -11.68
N ILE A 74 12.41 -3.89 -10.58
CA ILE A 74 12.66 -3.33 -9.25
C ILE A 74 14.07 -3.67 -8.77
N GLN A 75 14.51 -4.92 -8.96
CA GLN A 75 15.85 -5.34 -8.53
C GLN A 75 16.94 -4.51 -9.23
N ARG A 76 16.81 -4.26 -10.54
CA ARG A 76 17.74 -3.37 -11.26
C ARG A 76 17.82 -1.97 -10.66
N MET A 77 16.69 -1.44 -10.19
CA MET A 77 16.69 -0.13 -9.54
C MET A 77 17.31 -0.17 -8.15
N ILE A 78 17.11 -1.24 -7.38
CA ILE A 78 17.79 -1.45 -6.10
C ILE A 78 19.31 -1.49 -6.31
N ASP A 79 19.78 -2.27 -7.29
CA ASP A 79 21.19 -2.41 -7.60
C ASP A 79 21.80 -1.05 -8.02
N HIS A 80 21.07 -0.27 -8.83
CA HIS A 80 21.49 1.06 -9.28
C HIS A 80 21.66 2.07 -8.14
N VAL A 81 20.79 2.05 -7.14
CA VAL A 81 20.80 3.02 -6.03
C VAL A 81 21.58 2.55 -4.80
N SER A 82 22.13 1.33 -4.86
CA SER A 82 22.94 0.73 -3.80
C SER A 82 24.43 0.67 -4.12
N GLY A 83 24.81 0.84 -5.39
CA GLY A 83 26.20 0.98 -5.84
C GLY A 83 26.67 2.43 -5.82
#